data_AF-A0A9P6THC2-F1
#
_entry.id   AF-A0A9P6THC2-F1
#
_cell.length_a   1.000
_cell.length_b   1.000
_cell.length_c   1.000
_cell.angle_alpha   90.00
_cell.angle_beta   90.00
_cell.angle_gamma   90.00
#
_symmetry.space_group_name_H-M   'P 1'
#
loop_
_entity.id
_entity.type
_entity.pdbx_description
1 polymer ?
#
loop_
_entity_poly.entity_id
_entity_poly.type
_entity_poly.pdbx_seq_one_letter_code
_entity_poly.pdbx_strand_id
1 'polypeptide(L)'
;MFEHNLSGNLYKLWNRMSSGSYFPPSVKQVEIPKTGGGTRKLGVPTVSDRTAQTVVKLMIEPLLDPLFHEDSYGYRPGKSAKQAIAAAFDQIDHGLLLKAVRKHIKTDWILLYIERWLTAPFETEDGARLPRVRGTPQGGVVSSILMNLFMHYAFD
;
A
#
# COMPACT_ATOMS: atom_id res chain seq x y z
N MET A 1 16.16 0.12 18.89
CA MET A 1 15.72 -0.64 17.69
C MET A 1 14.47 -1.46 18.04
N PHE A 2 13.54 -1.68 17.09
CA PHE A 2 12.26 -2.39 17.33
C PHE A 2 12.43 -3.79 17.97
N GLU A 3 13.53 -4.47 17.64
CA GLU A 3 13.84 -5.82 18.08
C GLU A 3 14.23 -5.93 19.56
N HIS A 4 14.72 -4.85 20.20
CA HIS A 4 15.13 -4.89 21.62
C HIS A 4 13.96 -5.19 22.58
N ASN A 5 12.72 -4.93 22.16
CA ASN A 5 11.52 -5.30 22.89
C ASN A 5 10.48 -5.88 21.92
N LEU A 6 10.88 -6.92 21.19
CA LEU A 6 10.07 -7.52 20.14
C LEU A 6 8.67 -7.92 20.66
N SER A 7 8.60 -8.68 21.76
CA SER A 7 7.33 -9.14 22.34
C SER A 7 6.42 -7.97 22.75
N GLY A 8 6.96 -6.98 23.47
CA GLY A 8 6.17 -5.81 23.87
C GLY A 8 5.70 -4.95 22.70
N ASN A 9 6.51 -4.83 21.65
CA ASN A 9 6.15 -4.08 20.45
C ASN A 9 5.09 -4.81 19.61
N LEU A 10 5.21 -6.13 19.46
CA LEU A 10 4.21 -6.96 18.78
C LEU A 10 2.89 -7.00 19.55
N TYR A 11 2.93 -7.13 20.88
CA TYR A 11 1.74 -7.07 21.72
C TYR A 11 0.99 -5.74 21.56
N LYS A 12 1.72 -4.61 21.62
CA LYS A 12 1.14 -3.28 21.38
C LYS A 12 0.50 -3.18 19.99
N LEU A 13 1.17 -3.68 18.95
CA LEU A 13 0.64 -3.66 17.59
C LEU A 13 -0.62 -4.51 17.48
N TRP A 14 -0.57 -5.75 17.97
CA TRP A 14 -1.70 -6.68 17.99
C TRP A 14 -2.91 -6.07 18.69
N ASN A 15 -2.74 -5.55 19.91
CA ASN A 15 -3.81 -4.94 20.68
C ASN A 15 -4.47 -3.77 19.93
N ARG A 16 -3.66 -2.95 19.25
CA ARG A 16 -4.18 -1.84 18.45
C ARG A 16 -4.90 -2.30 17.19
N MET A 17 -4.37 -3.33 16.53
CA MET A 17 -4.98 -3.88 15.32
C MET A 17 -6.29 -4.61 15.63
N SER A 18 -6.35 -5.39 16.70
CA SER A 18 -7.56 -6.13 17.11
C SER A 18 -8.68 -5.20 17.60
N SER A 19 -8.32 -4.11 18.28
CA SER A 19 -9.29 -3.10 18.76
C SER A 19 -9.74 -2.10 17.70
N GLY A 20 -9.16 -2.10 16.50
CA GLY A 20 -9.46 -1.06 15.50
C GLY A 20 -8.82 0.31 15.79
N SER A 21 -7.94 0.42 16.80
CA SER A 21 -7.29 1.68 17.21
C SER A 21 -5.93 1.92 16.55
N TYR A 22 -5.48 1.00 15.69
CA TYR A 22 -4.29 1.18 14.88
C TYR A 22 -4.53 2.20 13.76
N PHE A 23 -3.69 3.23 13.68
CA PHE A 23 -3.64 4.14 12.54
C PHE A 23 -2.24 4.09 11.94
N PRO A 24 -2.11 3.99 10.61
CA PRO A 24 -0.81 4.04 9.97
C PRO A 24 -0.09 5.34 10.35
N PRO A 25 1.20 5.28 10.72
CA PRO A 25 1.95 6.49 10.96
C PRO A 25 2.06 7.29 9.65
N SER A 26 2.18 8.61 9.77
CA SER A 26 2.51 9.44 8.63
C SER A 26 3.84 8.97 8.04
N VAL A 27 3.83 8.68 6.74
CA VAL A 27 4.97 8.07 6.09
C VAL A 27 5.95 9.17 5.71
N LYS A 28 7.20 9.07 6.19
CA LYS A 28 8.27 10.00 5.80
C LYS A 28 8.51 9.88 4.30
N GLN A 29 8.38 11.01 3.60
CA GLN A 29 8.60 11.09 2.17
C GLN A 29 10.10 11.18 1.91
N VAL A 30 10.65 10.19 1.21
CA VAL A 30 12.03 10.22 0.72
C VAL A 30 11.99 10.48 -0.77
N GLU A 31 12.71 11.52 -1.22
CA GLU A 31 12.89 11.77 -2.64
C GLU A 31 14.04 10.93 -3.17
N ILE A 32 13.76 10.07 -4.15
CA ILE A 32 14.77 9.24 -4.80
C ILE A 32 14.92 9.70 -6.25
N PRO A 33 16.14 10.05 -6.71
CA PRO A 33 16.38 10.46 -8.09
C PRO A 33 16.04 9.35 -9.10
N LYS A 34 15.46 9.71 -10.25
CA LYS A 34 15.28 8.80 -11.38
C LYS A 34 16.48 8.89 -12.32
N THR A 35 16.84 7.78 -12.99
CA THR A 35 17.94 7.69 -13.96
C THR A 35 17.79 8.58 -15.19
N GLY A 36 16.62 9.19 -15.42
CA GLY A 36 16.32 10.10 -16.53
C GLY A 36 15.84 11.50 -16.12
N GLY A 37 16.08 11.91 -14.88
CA GLY A 37 15.60 13.19 -14.33
C GLY A 37 14.27 13.09 -13.58
N GLY A 38 14.06 14.01 -12.64
CA GLY A 38 12.95 14.01 -11.69
C GLY A 38 13.15 13.10 -10.47
N THR A 39 12.29 13.24 -9.47
CA THR A 39 12.31 12.44 -8.23
C THR A 39 11.10 11.51 -8.15
N ARG A 40 11.25 10.36 -7.49
CA ARG A 40 10.13 9.55 -6.98
C ARG A 40 10.00 9.79 -5.49
N LYS A 41 8.77 9.98 -5.02
CA LYS A 41 8.46 10.15 -3.61
C LYS A 41 8.15 8.77 -3.03
N LEU A 42 9.10 8.19 -2.29
CA LEU A 42 8.93 6.91 -1.62
C LEU A 42 8.44 7.14 -0.19
N GLY A 43 7.37 6.45 0.19
CA GLY A 43 6.98 6.39 1.59
C GLY A 43 7.64 5.18 2.25
N VAL A 44 8.58 5.39 3.18
CA VAL A 44 9.18 4.27 3.93
C VAL A 44 8.34 3.96 5.17
N PRO A 45 7.59 2.85 5.21
CA PRO A 45 6.82 2.46 6.40
C PRO A 45 7.73 2.06 7.56
N THR A 46 7.27 2.34 8.78
CA THR A 46 7.92 1.87 10.01
C THR A 46 7.95 0.34 10.09
N VAL A 47 8.79 -0.25 10.95
CA VAL A 47 8.79 -1.71 11.17
C VAL A 47 7.41 -2.20 11.58
N SER A 48 6.74 -1.53 12.53
CA SER A 48 5.38 -1.86 12.96
C SER A 48 4.38 -1.85 11.80
N ASP A 49 4.47 -0.83 10.94
CA ASP A 49 3.55 -0.68 9.82
C ASP A 49 3.79 -1.74 8.74
N ARG A 50 5.06 -2.08 8.48
CA ARG A 50 5.38 -3.23 7.61
C ARG A 50 4.85 -4.53 8.19
N THR A 51 5.01 -4.77 9.50
CA THR A 51 4.44 -5.97 10.15
C THR A 51 2.92 -6.02 9.99
N ALA A 52 2.22 -4.91 10.24
CA ALA A 52 0.77 -4.83 10.09
C ALA A 52 0.32 -5.10 8.64
N GLN A 53 1.00 -4.50 7.66
CA GLN A 53 0.73 -4.71 6.24
C GLN A 53 1.03 -6.15 5.82
N THR A 54 2.10 -6.77 6.33
CA THR A 54 2.43 -8.17 6.07
C THR A 54 1.34 -9.10 6.59
N VAL A 55 0.82 -8.87 7.80
CA VAL A 55 -0.29 -9.67 8.35
C VAL A 55 -1.50 -9.59 7.42
N VAL A 56 -1.88 -8.40 6.97
CA VAL A 56 -3.00 -8.25 6.03
C VAL A 56 -2.70 -8.91 4.69
N LYS A 57 -1.49 -8.73 4.14
CA LYS A 57 -1.07 -9.34 2.89
C LYS A 57 -1.21 -10.87 2.93
N LEU A 58 -0.68 -11.51 3.97
CA LEU A 58 -0.73 -12.98 4.13
C LEU A 58 -2.16 -13.53 4.17
N MET A 59 -3.13 -12.72 4.59
CA MET A 59 -4.54 -13.10 4.64
C MET A 59 -5.26 -12.92 3.31
N ILE A 60 -4.90 -11.89 2.54
CA ILE A 60 -5.62 -11.56 1.28
C ILE A 60 -4.97 -12.15 0.04
N GLU A 61 -3.65 -12.35 0.03
CA GLU A 61 -2.93 -12.85 -1.14
C GLU A 61 -3.46 -14.21 -1.61
N PRO A 62 -3.70 -15.23 -0.76
CA PRO A 62 -4.30 -16.49 -1.20
C PRO A 62 -5.71 -16.37 -1.78
N LEU A 63 -6.43 -15.29 -1.47
CA LEU A 63 -7.78 -15.03 -1.98
C LEU A 63 -7.76 -14.29 -3.32
N LEU A 64 -6.73 -13.45 -3.54
CA LEU A 64 -6.66 -12.56 -4.69
C LEU A 64 -5.77 -13.11 -5.81
N ASP A 65 -4.65 -13.74 -5.47
CA ASP A 65 -3.66 -14.21 -6.44
C ASP A 65 -4.25 -15.18 -7.49
N PRO A 66 -5.13 -16.15 -7.14
CA PRO A 66 -5.74 -17.04 -8.13
C PRO A 66 -6.69 -16.34 -9.13
N LEU A 67 -7.04 -15.07 -8.90
CA LEU A 67 -7.92 -14.30 -9.79
C LEU A 67 -7.16 -13.61 -10.92
N PHE A 68 -5.84 -13.42 -10.74
CA PHE A 68 -5.05 -12.65 -11.69
C PHE A 68 -4.67 -13.49 -12.90
N HIS A 69 -4.68 -12.88 -14.09
CA HIS A 69 -4.20 -13.53 -15.31
C HIS A 69 -2.69 -13.81 -15.21
N GLU A 70 -2.22 -14.93 -15.78
CA GLU A 70 -0.79 -15.31 -15.76
C GLU A 70 0.08 -14.20 -16.36
N ASP A 71 -0.37 -13.54 -17.43
CA ASP A 71 0.32 -12.42 -18.10
C ASP A 71 0.13 -11.03 -17.44
N SER A 72 -0.38 -10.95 -16.21
CA SER A 72 -0.58 -9.67 -15.53
C SER A 72 0.77 -9.06 -15.07
N TYR A 73 1.53 -8.50 -16.02
CA TYR A 73 2.87 -7.94 -15.83
C TYR A 73 3.05 -6.48 -16.34
N GLY A 74 2.02 -5.88 -16.96
CA GLY A 74 1.93 -4.45 -17.35
C GLY A 74 2.74 -4.03 -18.60
N TYR A 75 2.08 -3.59 -19.69
CA TYR A 75 2.72 -3.37 -21.01
C TYR A 75 2.26 -2.15 -21.84
N ARG A 76 3.22 -1.37 -22.36
CA ARG A 76 3.10 -0.47 -23.53
C ARG A 76 4.45 -0.38 -24.30
N PRO A 77 4.48 -0.41 -25.65
CA PRO A 77 5.72 -0.22 -26.43
C PRO A 77 6.35 1.17 -26.18
N GLY A 78 7.66 1.21 -25.91
CA GLY A 78 8.39 2.45 -25.65
C GLY A 78 8.36 2.98 -24.20
N LYS A 79 7.74 2.26 -23.25
CA LYS A 79 7.76 2.55 -21.80
C LYS A 79 8.13 1.29 -21.02
N SER A 80 9.02 1.38 -20.03
CA SER A 80 9.35 0.20 -19.22
C SER A 80 8.19 -0.14 -18.27
N ALA A 81 7.92 -1.44 -18.03
CA ALA A 81 6.91 -1.89 -17.07
C ALA A 81 7.05 -1.22 -15.70
N LYS A 82 8.30 -1.01 -15.25
CA LYS A 82 8.63 -0.27 -14.02
C LYS A 82 8.15 1.19 -14.02
N GLN A 83 8.22 1.89 -15.16
CA GLN A 83 7.72 3.27 -15.28
C GLN A 83 6.20 3.33 -15.33
N ALA A 84 5.55 2.39 -16.02
CA ALA A 84 4.09 2.30 -16.08
C ALA A 84 3.49 1.99 -14.70
N ILE A 85 4.07 1.02 -13.99
CA ILE A 85 3.69 0.65 -12.63
C ILE A 85 3.86 1.85 -11.68
N ALA A 86 5.01 2.53 -11.71
CA ALA A 86 5.25 3.70 -10.86
C ALA A 86 4.26 4.84 -11.13
N ALA A 87 3.92 5.11 -12.40
CA ALA A 87 2.91 6.11 -12.74
C ALA A 87 1.51 5.69 -12.29
N ALA A 88 1.18 4.39 -12.37
CA ALA A 88 -0.10 3.86 -11.88
C ALA A 88 -0.22 4.03 -10.36
N PHE A 89 0.86 3.80 -9.61
CA PHE A 89 0.87 3.95 -8.15
C PHE A 89 0.43 5.35 -7.70
N ASP A 90 0.71 6.40 -8.48
CA ASP A 90 0.41 7.78 -8.12
C ASP A 90 -0.98 8.26 -8.60
N GLN A 91 -1.69 7.44 -9.40
CA GLN A 91 -2.91 7.86 -10.12
C GLN A 91 -4.15 7.02 -9.81
N ILE A 92 -4.04 5.90 -9.09
CA ILE A 92 -5.19 5.04 -8.77
C ILE A 92 -6.27 5.81 -7.99
N ASP A 93 -7.51 5.76 -8.47
CA ASP A 93 -8.66 6.23 -7.72
C ASP A 93 -8.94 5.31 -6.52
N HIS A 94 -8.96 5.88 -5.31
CA HIS A 94 -9.18 5.11 -4.09
C HIS A 94 -10.56 4.47 -4.05
N GLY A 95 -11.59 5.14 -4.57
CA GLY A 95 -12.96 4.62 -4.60
C GLY A 95 -13.07 3.39 -5.49
N LEU A 96 -12.48 3.43 -6.69
CA LEU A 96 -12.44 2.28 -7.60
C LEU A 96 -11.65 1.12 -7.02
N LEU A 97 -10.47 1.39 -6.44
CA LEU A 97 -9.67 0.34 -5.79
C LEU A 97 -10.42 -0.28 -4.60
N LEU A 98 -11.00 0.54 -3.72
CA LEU A 98 -11.78 0.04 -2.58
C LEU A 98 -13.02 -0.73 -3.05
N LYS A 99 -13.65 -0.34 -4.15
CA LYS A 99 -14.75 -1.10 -4.75
C LYS A 99 -14.30 -2.49 -5.21
N ALA A 100 -13.14 -2.59 -5.87
CA ALA A 100 -12.55 -3.87 -6.27
C ALA A 100 -12.19 -4.73 -5.05
N VAL A 101 -11.53 -4.15 -4.04
CA VAL A 101 -11.19 -4.84 -2.79
C VAL A 101 -12.44 -5.37 -2.10
N ARG A 102 -13.48 -4.54 -1.92
CA ARG A 102 -14.75 -4.94 -1.27
C ARG A 102 -15.50 -6.02 -2.04
N LYS A 103 -15.24 -6.21 -3.34
CA LYS A 103 -15.84 -7.30 -4.11
C LYS A 103 -15.30 -8.66 -3.66
N HIS A 104 -14.00 -8.76 -3.36
CA HIS A 104 -13.34 -10.03 -3.03
C HIS A 104 -13.07 -10.23 -1.54
N ILE A 105 -12.85 -9.16 -0.78
CA ILE A 105 -12.56 -9.21 0.65
C ILE A 105 -13.78 -8.75 1.42
N LYS A 106 -14.31 -9.62 2.29
CA LYS A 106 -15.49 -9.35 3.13
C LYS A 106 -15.16 -9.13 4.60
N THR A 107 -13.90 -9.27 4.97
CA THR A 107 -13.43 -9.14 6.35
C THR A 107 -13.29 -7.67 6.72
N ASP A 108 -14.18 -7.15 7.56
CA ASP A 108 -14.30 -5.72 7.88
C ASP A 108 -13.00 -5.10 8.40
N TRP A 109 -12.29 -5.78 9.30
CA TRP A 109 -11.04 -5.24 9.86
C TRP A 109 -9.93 -5.11 8.80
N ILE A 110 -9.92 -5.98 7.78
CA ILE A 110 -8.98 -5.89 6.67
C ILE A 110 -9.33 -4.68 5.79
N LEU A 111 -10.62 -4.54 5.46
CA LEU A 111 -11.11 -3.41 4.67
C LEU A 111 -10.79 -2.07 5.35
N LEU A 112 -11.01 -2.00 6.67
CA LEU A 112 -10.67 -0.85 7.50
C LEU A 112 -9.20 -0.44 7.36
N TYR A 113 -8.28 -1.40 7.46
CA TYR A 113 -6.85 -1.08 7.40
C TYR A 113 -6.36 -0.76 5.98
N ILE A 114 -6.88 -1.45 4.97
CA ILE A 114 -6.62 -1.09 3.57
C ILE A 114 -7.04 0.36 3.29
N GLU A 115 -8.25 0.73 3.70
CA GLU A 115 -8.75 2.10 3.56
C GLU A 115 -7.85 3.11 4.29
N ARG A 116 -7.51 2.85 5.56
CA ARG A 116 -6.62 3.72 6.34
C ARG A 116 -5.23 3.88 5.71
N TRP A 117 -4.65 2.82 5.15
CA TRP A 117 -3.34 2.90 4.48
C TRP A 117 -3.40 3.70 3.18
N LEU A 118 -4.48 3.55 2.41
CA LEU A 118 -4.70 4.31 1.18
C LEU A 118 -4.83 5.81 1.49
N THR A 119 -5.62 6.17 2.50
CA THR A 119 -5.90 7.58 2.83
C THR A 119 -4.89 8.22 3.80
N ALA A 120 -3.91 7.47 4.30
CA ALA A 120 -2.91 7.98 5.24
C ALA A 120 -2.15 9.19 4.63
N PRO A 121 -2.12 10.35 5.31
CA PRO A 121 -1.48 11.54 4.79
C PRO A 121 0.05 11.38 4.74
N PHE A 122 0.68 12.07 3.79
CA PHE A 122 2.13 12.26 3.82
C PHE A 122 2.48 13.35 4.82
N GLU A 123 3.62 13.21 5.48
CA GLU A 123 4.20 14.28 6.28
C GLU A 123 5.47 14.78 5.58
N THR A 124 5.51 16.08 5.30
CA THR A 124 6.69 16.75 4.73
C THR A 124 7.78 16.88 5.80
N GLU A 125 9.00 17.23 5.40
CA GLU A 125 10.10 17.49 6.35
C GLU A 125 9.74 18.61 7.35
N ASP A 126 8.94 19.59 6.92
CA ASP A 126 8.44 20.68 7.75
C ASP A 126 7.25 20.29 8.68
N GLY A 127 6.87 19.01 8.71
CA GLY A 127 5.76 18.50 9.53
C GLY A 127 4.37 18.76 8.96
N ALA A 128 4.26 19.30 7.74
CA ALA A 128 2.97 19.54 7.10
C ALA A 128 2.36 18.20 6.64
N ARG A 129 1.07 17.99 6.98
CA ARG A 129 0.33 16.79 6.57
C ARG A 129 -0.40 17.05 5.26
N LEU A 130 0.04 16.40 4.20
CA LEU A 130 -0.59 16.49 2.89
C LEU A 130 -1.61 15.34 2.72
N PRO A 131 -2.90 15.65 2.52
CA PRO A 131 -3.94 14.63 2.35
C PRO A 131 -3.69 13.81 1.09
N ARG A 132 -4.03 12.52 1.14
CA ARG A 132 -3.97 11.64 -0.03
C ARG A 132 -5.35 11.40 -0.60
N VAL A 133 -5.55 11.84 -1.84
CA VAL A 133 -6.82 11.70 -2.58
C VAL A 133 -6.77 10.64 -3.69
N ARG A 134 -5.56 10.23 -4.08
CA ARG A 134 -5.33 9.20 -5.10
C ARG A 134 -3.99 8.50 -4.89
N GLY A 135 -3.83 7.37 -5.57
CA GLY A 135 -2.62 6.56 -5.57
C GLY A 135 -2.46 5.70 -4.32
N THR A 136 -1.57 4.72 -4.36
CA THR A 136 -1.24 3.86 -3.21
C THR A 136 0.23 4.07 -2.84
N PRO A 137 0.58 4.14 -1.54
CA PRO A 137 1.93 4.50 -1.13
C PRO A 137 2.96 3.53 -1.70
N GLN A 138 3.91 4.08 -2.48
CA GLN A 138 5.03 3.31 -3.00
C GLN A 138 5.93 2.89 -1.83
N GLY A 139 6.10 1.59 -1.64
CA GLY A 139 6.90 1.00 -0.56
C GLY A 139 6.10 0.24 0.51
N GLY A 140 4.77 0.25 0.45
CA GLY A 140 3.93 -0.60 1.29
C GLY A 140 3.94 -2.07 0.83
N VAL A 141 4.00 -3.00 1.78
CA VAL A 141 3.97 -4.45 1.56
C VAL A 141 2.64 -4.87 0.92
N VAL A 142 1.53 -4.26 1.33
CA VAL A 142 0.20 -4.55 0.78
C VAL A 142 -0.06 -3.85 -0.55
N SER A 143 0.73 -2.83 -0.91
CA SER A 143 0.44 -1.98 -2.07
C SER A 143 0.62 -2.71 -3.41
N SER A 144 1.51 -3.71 -3.47
CA SER A 144 1.72 -4.49 -4.71
C SER A 144 0.51 -5.36 -5.06
N ILE A 145 -0.06 -6.07 -4.09
CA ILE A 145 -1.22 -6.94 -4.34
C ILE A 145 -2.48 -6.13 -4.68
N LEU A 146 -2.63 -4.94 -4.08
CA LEU A 146 -3.69 -4.00 -4.40
C LEU A 146 -3.54 -3.41 -5.81
N MET A 147 -2.31 -3.15 -6.26
CA MET A 147 -2.03 -2.74 -7.63
C MET A 147 -2.44 -3.82 -8.63
N ASN A 148 -2.05 -5.07 -8.40
CA ASN A 148 -2.43 -6.18 -9.27
C ASN A 148 -3.95 -6.35 -9.35
N LEU A 149 -4.65 -6.21 -8.21
CA LEU A 149 -6.10 -6.22 -8.19
C LEU A 149 -6.70 -5.07 -9.02
N PHE A 150 -6.16 -3.86 -8.92
CA PHE A 150 -6.61 -2.76 -9.77
C PHE A 150 -6.40 -3.05 -11.26
N MET A 151 -5.21 -3.57 -11.61
CA MET A 151 -4.86 -3.88 -13.00
C MET A 151 -5.79 -4.95 -13.58
N HIS A 152 -6.10 -5.99 -12.81
CA HIS A 152 -7.07 -7.01 -13.20
C HIS A 152 -8.41 -6.39 -13.59
N TYR A 153 -8.97 -5.49 -12.77
CA TYR A 153 -10.23 -4.82 -13.09
C TYR A 153 -10.15 -3.79 -14.21
N ALA A 154 -8.97 -3.24 -14.47
CA ALA A 154 -8.79 -2.18 -15.46
C ALA A 154 -8.52 -2.73 -16.85
N PHE A 155 -7.98 -3.95 -16.97
CA PHE A 155 -7.46 -4.50 -18.22
C PHE A 155 -7.94 -5.92 -18.56
N ASP A 156 -8.44 -6.68 -17.59
CA ASP A 156 -9.02 -8.02 -17.80
C ASP A 156 -10.57 -7.94 -17.78
#